data_AF-A0A973CIJ5-F1
#
_entry.id   AF-A0A973CIJ5-F1
#
_cell.length_a   1.000
_cell.length_b   1.000
_cell.length_c   1.000
_cell.angle_alpha   90.00
_cell.angle_beta   90.00
_cell.angle_gamma   90.00
#
_symmetry.space_group_name_H-M   'P 1'
#
loop_
_entity.id
_entity.type
_entity.pdbx_description
1 polymer ?
#
loop_
_entity_poly.entity_id
_entity_poly.type
_entity_poly.pdbx_seq_one_letter_code
_entity_poly.pdbx_strand_id
1 'polypeptide(L)'
;MSNWPVLRKFDSEHLSRISMPLGGIGTGSVSLGGRGDLRDWEIMNIPSKGFAPKFARGSAPFFAIRTKSGSDIQARALEGPLEDHEYEGSSGSPTPNHGLPRFRNCSFGAAYPFGQVQLSDPDMPVKVELEAFNPLIPGDVARSSYPVAILRYTVHNKTSKALDVSICGTVPNFIGNDRRKFKEGEIGACKNRNRKKKTKHVQGITMDSQGV
;
A
#
# COMPACT_ATOMS: atom_id res chain seq x y z
N MET A 1 20.15 -11.19 5.45
CA MET A 1 19.29 -10.53 4.44
C MET A 1 18.21 -11.52 4.04
N SER A 2 16.99 -11.05 3.81
CA SER A 2 15.85 -11.88 3.39
C SER A 2 16.17 -12.53 2.04
N ASN A 3 15.93 -13.83 1.89
CA ASN A 3 16.07 -14.54 0.61
C ASN A 3 14.80 -14.33 -0.25
N TRP A 4 14.37 -13.08 -0.40
CA TRP A 4 13.17 -12.73 -1.16
C TRP A 4 13.42 -12.88 -2.66
N PRO A 5 12.54 -13.58 -3.40
CA PRO A 5 12.75 -13.82 -4.82
C PRO A 5 12.62 -12.52 -5.62
N VAL A 6 13.62 -12.24 -6.46
CA VAL A 6 13.64 -11.11 -7.40
C VAL A 6 14.25 -11.59 -8.72
N LEU A 7 13.48 -11.57 -9.80
CA LEU A 7 13.93 -11.93 -11.15
C LEU A 7 14.26 -10.70 -11.99
N ARG A 8 13.52 -9.61 -11.79
CA ARG A 8 13.73 -8.32 -12.46
C ARG A 8 13.75 -7.19 -11.46
N LYS A 9 14.64 -6.23 -11.66
CA LYS A 9 14.72 -4.98 -10.89
C LYS A 9 14.39 -3.81 -11.79
N PHE A 10 13.70 -2.83 -11.24
CA PHE A 10 13.35 -1.56 -11.86
C PHE A 10 13.86 -0.44 -10.97
N ASP A 11 14.63 0.46 -11.55
CA ASP A 11 15.10 1.68 -10.91
C ASP A 11 13.99 2.76 -10.89
N SER A 12 14.34 3.95 -10.38
CA SER A 12 13.43 5.08 -10.25
C SER A 12 12.77 5.50 -11.57
N GLU A 13 13.48 5.44 -12.71
CA GLU A 13 12.98 5.93 -13.99
C GLU A 13 11.87 5.05 -14.58
N HIS A 14 11.75 3.81 -14.09
CA HIS A 14 10.79 2.84 -14.60
C HIS A 14 9.58 2.62 -13.68
N LEU A 15 9.57 3.20 -12.47
CA LEU A 15 8.56 2.90 -11.44
C LEU A 15 7.15 3.35 -11.81
N SER A 16 7.02 4.43 -12.59
CA SER A 16 5.73 5.00 -12.99
C SER A 16 4.86 4.01 -13.79
N ARG A 17 5.48 3.01 -14.43
CA ARG A 17 4.81 2.00 -15.26
C ARG A 17 4.61 0.65 -14.57
N ILE A 18 5.00 0.52 -13.31
CA ILE A 18 4.84 -0.72 -12.55
C ILE A 18 3.52 -0.69 -11.77
N SER A 19 2.72 -1.74 -11.95
CA SER A 19 1.52 -2.03 -11.18
C SER A 19 1.35 -3.56 -11.09
N MET A 20 1.69 -4.14 -9.94
CA MET A 20 1.63 -5.59 -9.71
C MET A 20 0.35 -5.96 -8.96
N PRO A 21 -0.54 -6.80 -9.52
CA PRO A 21 -1.80 -7.13 -8.86
C PRO A 21 -1.56 -8.04 -7.64
N LEU A 22 -2.17 -7.68 -6.50
CA LEU A 22 -2.26 -8.53 -5.31
C LEU A 22 -3.71 -8.98 -5.15
N GLY A 23 -3.95 -10.27 -5.40
CA GLY A 23 -5.27 -10.88 -5.28
C GLY A 23 -5.27 -12.31 -5.83
N GLY A 24 -6.04 -13.18 -5.19
CA GLY A 24 -6.22 -14.56 -5.64
C GLY A 24 -7.03 -14.65 -6.92
N ILE A 25 -7.02 -15.84 -7.52
CA ILE A 25 -7.78 -16.14 -8.74
C ILE A 25 -9.27 -15.92 -8.48
N GLY A 26 -9.88 -14.99 -9.21
CA GLY A 26 -11.32 -14.70 -9.15
C GLY A 26 -11.76 -13.82 -7.97
N THR A 27 -10.83 -13.28 -7.17
CA THR A 27 -11.19 -12.53 -5.94
C THR A 27 -11.26 -11.02 -6.11
N GLY A 28 -10.87 -10.52 -7.28
CA GLY A 28 -10.45 -9.13 -7.43
C GLY A 28 -9.04 -8.89 -6.88
N SER A 29 -8.51 -7.68 -7.09
CA SER A 29 -7.14 -7.32 -6.72
C SER A 29 -6.99 -5.89 -6.22
N VAL A 30 -5.92 -5.65 -5.46
CA VAL A 30 -5.35 -4.31 -5.23
C VAL A 30 -3.95 -4.34 -5.80
N SER A 31 -3.59 -3.39 -6.67
CA SER A 31 -2.24 -3.36 -7.23
C SER A 31 -1.25 -2.65 -6.30
N LEU A 32 -0.04 -3.20 -6.24
CA LEU A 32 1.13 -2.53 -5.72
C LEU A 32 1.83 -1.77 -6.84
N GLY A 33 1.87 -0.44 -6.73
CA GLY A 33 2.59 0.42 -7.66
C GLY A 33 4.10 0.36 -7.47
N GLY A 34 4.86 0.78 -8.50
CA GLY A 34 6.33 0.78 -8.48
C GLY A 34 6.96 1.56 -7.32
N ARG A 35 6.28 2.63 -6.86
CA ARG A 35 6.72 3.42 -5.69
C ARG A 35 6.24 2.86 -4.34
N GLY A 36 5.50 1.75 -4.32
CA GLY A 36 4.97 1.13 -3.10
C GLY A 36 3.57 1.59 -2.66
N ASP A 37 2.90 2.41 -3.45
CA ASP A 37 1.51 2.81 -3.21
C ASP A 37 0.51 1.70 -3.56
N LEU A 38 -0.67 1.77 -2.95
CA LEU A 38 -1.79 0.88 -3.27
C LEU A 38 -2.75 1.56 -4.24
N ARG A 39 -2.87 0.99 -5.45
CA ARG A 39 -3.67 1.52 -6.56
C ARG A 39 -4.52 0.42 -7.18
N ASP A 40 -5.29 0.77 -8.21
CA ASP A 40 -6.13 -0.16 -8.99
C ASP A 40 -6.94 -1.12 -8.09
N TRP A 41 -7.78 -0.56 -7.23
CA TRP A 41 -8.64 -1.35 -6.34
C TRP A 41 -9.80 -1.96 -7.14
N GLU A 42 -9.54 -3.13 -7.73
CA GLU A 42 -10.44 -3.94 -8.55
C GLU A 42 -11.17 -4.96 -7.69
N ILE A 43 -12.00 -4.46 -6.79
CA ILE A 43 -12.82 -5.25 -5.85
C ILE A 43 -14.30 -5.06 -6.24
N MET A 44 -15.18 -5.93 -5.73
CA MET A 44 -16.63 -5.90 -5.97
C MET A 44 -17.01 -6.15 -7.44
N ASN A 45 -16.17 -6.90 -8.17
CA ASN A 45 -16.36 -7.22 -9.59
C ASN A 45 -16.43 -5.98 -10.51
N ILE A 46 -15.77 -4.89 -10.13
CA ILE A 46 -15.68 -3.67 -10.94
C ILE A 46 -14.25 -3.54 -11.51
N PRO A 47 -14.07 -3.54 -12.84
CA PRO A 47 -12.78 -3.24 -13.47
C PRO A 47 -12.45 -1.76 -13.24
N SER A 48 -11.36 -1.51 -12.53
CA SER A 48 -11.26 -0.32 -11.67
C SER A 48 -9.87 0.34 -11.71
N LYS A 49 -9.14 0.19 -12.82
CA LYS A 49 -7.83 0.82 -13.02
C LYS A 49 -7.85 2.33 -12.74
N GLY A 50 -6.77 2.82 -12.13
CA GLY A 50 -6.58 4.23 -11.76
C GLY A 50 -7.27 4.65 -10.45
N PHE A 51 -7.90 3.72 -9.73
CA PHE A 51 -8.62 4.06 -8.50
C PHE A 51 -7.98 3.51 -7.24
N ALA A 52 -8.05 4.36 -6.22
CA ALA A 52 -7.98 3.96 -4.84
C ALA A 52 -9.14 4.63 -4.11
N PRO A 53 -9.73 3.97 -3.10
CA PRO A 53 -10.79 4.59 -2.32
C PRO A 53 -10.22 5.80 -1.60
N LYS A 54 -10.84 6.97 -1.75
CA LYS A 54 -10.34 8.22 -1.17
C LYS A 54 -11.08 8.55 0.12
N PHE A 55 -10.36 9.11 1.09
CA PHE A 55 -10.97 9.84 2.19
C PHE A 55 -11.52 11.17 1.69
N ALA A 56 -12.37 11.81 2.50
CA ALA A 56 -12.73 13.21 2.30
C ALA A 56 -11.43 14.05 2.16
N ARG A 57 -11.36 14.89 1.12
CA ARG A 57 -10.20 15.73 0.76
C ARG A 57 -9.01 15.03 0.09
N GLY A 58 -9.20 13.86 -0.50
CA GLY A 58 -8.31 13.34 -1.55
C GLY A 58 -7.14 12.46 -1.10
N SER A 59 -6.97 12.20 0.21
CA SER A 59 -6.06 11.15 0.69
C SER A 59 -6.55 9.76 0.26
N ALA A 60 -5.63 8.85 -0.04
CA ALA A 60 -5.92 7.45 -0.40
C ALA A 60 -5.24 6.50 0.60
N PRO A 61 -5.52 5.19 0.59
CA PRO A 61 -4.79 4.21 1.40
C PRO A 61 -3.27 4.41 1.36
N PHE A 62 -2.63 4.41 2.53
CA PHE A 62 -1.18 4.48 2.64
C PHE A 62 -0.70 3.82 3.93
N PHE A 63 0.58 3.51 3.98
CA PHE A 63 1.27 3.15 5.21
C PHE A 63 2.36 4.19 5.50
N ALA A 64 2.66 4.42 6.77
CA ALA A 64 3.71 5.34 7.20
C ALA A 64 4.55 4.71 8.31
N ILE A 65 5.81 5.12 8.39
CA ILE A 65 6.74 4.73 9.43
C ILE A 65 7.09 5.94 10.29
N ARG A 66 7.08 5.75 11.62
CA ARG A 66 7.68 6.67 12.60
C ARG A 66 8.95 6.04 13.14
N THR A 67 10.03 6.81 13.20
CA THR A 67 11.26 6.44 13.92
C THR A 67 11.54 7.46 15.01
N LYS A 68 11.94 6.99 16.20
CA LYS A 68 12.34 7.84 17.32
C LYS A 68 13.67 7.38 17.92
N SER A 69 14.59 8.32 18.08
CA SER A 69 15.90 8.16 18.75
C SER A 69 16.12 9.31 19.73
N GLY A 70 15.88 9.07 21.03
CA GLY A 70 15.89 10.15 22.02
C GLY A 70 14.79 11.19 21.72
N SER A 71 15.18 12.42 21.44
CA SER A 71 14.27 13.52 21.05
C SER A 71 14.05 13.63 19.54
N ASP A 72 14.86 12.98 18.70
CA ASP A 72 14.68 13.01 17.24
C ASP A 72 13.52 12.09 16.83
N ILE A 73 12.52 12.65 16.16
CA ILE A 73 11.32 11.96 15.67
C ILE A 73 11.14 12.31 14.20
N GLN A 74 11.11 11.28 13.36
CA GLN A 74 10.85 11.42 11.94
C GLN A 74 9.70 10.53 11.52
N ALA A 75 8.92 10.98 10.53
CA ALA A 75 7.84 10.22 9.93
C ALA A 75 7.80 10.39 8.42
N ARG A 76 7.61 9.29 7.69
CA ARG A 76 7.46 9.27 6.24
C ARG A 76 6.42 8.26 5.81
N ALA A 77 5.71 8.55 4.72
CA ALA A 77 4.97 7.54 3.97
C ALA A 77 5.95 6.44 3.52
N LEU A 78 5.50 5.19 3.59
CA LEU A 78 6.22 4.02 3.09
C LEU A 78 6.03 3.90 1.58
N GLU A 79 6.35 5.00 0.89
CA GLU A 79 6.26 5.16 -0.57
C GLU A 79 7.51 5.93 -1.05
N GLY A 80 7.89 5.67 -2.31
CA GLY A 80 8.87 6.44 -3.05
C GLY A 80 8.37 7.84 -3.45
N PRO A 81 9.22 8.61 -4.16
CA PRO A 81 8.89 9.94 -4.62
C PRO A 81 7.72 9.91 -5.62
N LEU A 82 7.09 11.07 -5.80
CA LEU A 82 6.21 11.31 -6.94
C LEU A 82 7.05 11.78 -8.12
N GLU A 83 6.56 11.51 -9.33
CA GLU A 83 7.15 12.03 -10.56
C GLU A 83 6.78 13.51 -10.75
N ASP A 84 7.59 14.25 -11.51
CA ASP A 84 7.38 15.70 -11.71
C ASP A 84 5.97 16.01 -12.27
N HIS A 85 5.53 15.24 -13.27
CA HIS A 85 4.19 15.39 -13.87
C HIS A 85 3.03 15.15 -12.87
N GLU A 86 3.28 14.45 -11.76
CA GLU A 86 2.27 14.25 -10.70
C GLU A 86 2.06 15.52 -9.86
N TYR A 87 2.85 16.58 -10.06
CA TYR A 87 2.66 17.89 -9.43
C TYR A 87 1.95 18.92 -10.33
N GLU A 88 1.75 18.61 -11.60
CA GLU A 88 1.34 19.57 -12.64
C GLU A 88 -0.19 19.74 -12.78
N GLY A 89 -0.96 19.49 -11.71
CA GLY A 89 -2.40 19.73 -11.73
C GLY A 89 -2.76 21.22 -11.65
N SER A 90 -3.95 21.59 -12.14
CA SER A 90 -4.43 22.99 -12.20
C SER A 90 -4.48 23.71 -10.85
N SER A 91 -4.48 22.95 -9.75
CA SER A 91 -4.49 23.48 -8.37
C SER A 91 -3.42 22.79 -7.51
N GLY A 92 -2.32 22.39 -8.12
CA GLY A 92 -1.28 21.56 -7.51
C GLY A 92 -1.49 20.07 -7.78
N SER A 93 -0.74 19.22 -7.08
CA SER A 93 -0.72 17.78 -7.32
C SER A 93 -2.12 17.13 -7.15
N PRO A 94 -2.66 16.46 -8.18
CA PRO A 94 -3.89 15.69 -8.06
C PRO A 94 -3.66 14.31 -7.42
N THR A 95 -2.40 13.91 -7.24
CA THR A 95 -2.03 12.61 -6.69
C THR A 95 -2.42 12.53 -5.21
N PRO A 96 -3.08 11.45 -4.77
CA PRO A 96 -3.37 11.27 -3.36
C PRO A 96 -2.12 11.31 -2.50
N ASN A 97 -2.25 11.84 -1.28
CA ASN A 97 -1.16 11.85 -0.30
C ASN A 97 0.09 12.63 -0.77
N HIS A 98 -0.02 13.54 -1.74
CA HIS A 98 1.12 14.31 -2.26
C HIS A 98 1.80 15.19 -1.22
N GLY A 99 1.07 15.63 -0.18
CA GLY A 99 1.62 16.43 0.92
C GLY A 99 2.37 15.63 1.99
N LEU A 100 2.42 14.29 1.90
CA LEU A 100 3.14 13.47 2.88
C LEU A 100 4.64 13.41 2.54
N PRO A 101 5.55 13.55 3.53
CA PRO A 101 6.97 13.25 3.34
C PRO A 101 7.16 11.80 2.89
N ARG A 102 8.00 11.58 1.87
CA ARG A 102 8.26 10.26 1.23
C ARG A 102 9.74 9.90 1.34
N PHE A 103 10.07 8.64 1.06
CA PHE A 103 11.47 8.25 0.88
C PHE A 103 11.99 8.78 -0.46
N ARG A 104 13.18 9.39 -0.45
CA ARG A 104 13.79 9.95 -1.68
C ARG A 104 14.18 8.89 -2.70
N ASN A 105 14.63 7.72 -2.25
CA ASN A 105 15.08 6.64 -3.14
C ASN A 105 14.12 5.45 -3.06
N CYS A 106 13.73 4.97 -4.23
CA CYS A 106 12.85 3.82 -4.39
C CYS A 106 13.32 2.94 -5.56
N SER A 107 13.22 1.63 -5.39
CA SER A 107 13.35 0.66 -6.47
C SER A 107 12.36 -0.49 -6.29
N PHE A 108 12.04 -1.17 -7.38
CA PHE A 108 11.09 -2.28 -7.37
C PHE A 108 11.73 -3.57 -7.89
N GLY A 109 11.61 -4.65 -7.12
CA GLY A 109 11.96 -6.01 -7.51
C GLY A 109 10.71 -6.83 -7.80
N ALA A 110 10.72 -7.61 -8.88
CA ALA A 110 9.59 -8.45 -9.29
C ALA A 110 10.02 -9.90 -9.54
N ALA A 111 9.23 -10.82 -9.01
CA ALA A 111 9.21 -12.24 -9.33
C ALA A 111 7.79 -12.75 -9.07
N TYR A 112 6.80 -12.32 -9.88
CA TYR A 112 5.38 -12.57 -9.63
C TYR A 112 5.12 -14.03 -9.21
N PRO A 113 4.41 -14.29 -8.09
CA PRO A 113 3.52 -13.38 -7.33
C PRO A 113 4.22 -12.48 -6.29
N PHE A 114 5.55 -12.41 -6.29
CA PHE A 114 6.32 -11.63 -5.32
C PHE A 114 6.75 -10.28 -5.89
N GLY A 115 6.45 -9.22 -5.13
CA GLY A 115 6.94 -7.86 -5.36
C GLY A 115 7.74 -7.38 -4.16
N GLN A 116 8.77 -6.58 -4.41
CA GLN A 116 9.60 -5.99 -3.38
C GLN A 116 9.85 -4.52 -3.67
N VAL A 117 9.45 -3.62 -2.77
CA VAL A 117 9.80 -2.20 -2.85
C VAL A 117 10.92 -1.93 -1.85
N GLN A 118 12.05 -1.41 -2.33
CA GLN A 118 13.14 -0.98 -1.46
C GLN A 118 13.09 0.53 -1.31
N LEU A 119 13.01 1.00 -0.07
CA LEU A 119 12.89 2.42 0.28
C LEU A 119 14.10 2.85 1.11
N SER A 120 14.75 3.93 0.68
CA SER A 120 15.84 4.52 1.44
C SER A 120 15.87 6.04 1.34
N ASP A 121 16.34 6.67 2.41
CA ASP A 121 16.53 8.10 2.49
C ASP A 121 17.80 8.36 3.33
N PRO A 122 18.72 9.24 2.88
CA PRO A 122 19.87 9.64 3.67
C PRO A 122 19.50 10.17 5.07
N ASP A 123 18.38 10.89 5.19
CA ASP A 123 18.00 11.58 6.42
C ASP A 123 17.28 10.65 7.41
N MET A 124 16.74 9.52 6.93
CA MET A 124 16.10 8.53 7.79
C MET A 124 17.12 7.62 8.45
N PRO A 125 16.95 7.24 9.73
CA PRO A 125 17.86 6.31 10.40
C PRO A 125 17.64 4.83 9.99
N VAL A 126 16.71 4.56 9.08
CA VAL A 126 16.32 3.22 8.64
C VAL A 126 16.31 3.06 7.12
N LYS A 127 16.43 1.82 6.64
CA LYS A 127 15.97 1.38 5.32
C LYS A 127 14.74 0.50 5.50
N VAL A 128 13.82 0.51 4.54
CA VAL A 128 12.61 -0.32 4.60
C VAL A 128 12.47 -1.12 3.32
N GLU A 129 12.15 -2.40 3.46
CA GLU A 129 11.74 -3.27 2.36
C GLU A 129 10.27 -3.64 2.56
N LEU A 130 9.42 -3.36 1.58
CA LEU A 130 8.06 -3.88 1.49
C LEU A 130 8.07 -5.11 0.60
N GLU A 131 7.83 -6.27 1.20
CA GLU A 131 7.69 -7.54 0.52
C GLU A 131 6.20 -7.88 0.42
N ALA A 132 5.65 -7.87 -0.79
CA ALA A 132 4.23 -8.05 -1.03
C ALA A 132 3.94 -9.24 -1.93
N PHE A 133 2.87 -9.97 -1.62
CA PHE A 133 2.41 -11.10 -2.41
C PHE A 133 0.96 -11.46 -2.11
N ASN A 134 0.36 -12.24 -3.00
CA ASN A 134 -0.79 -13.09 -2.70
C ASN A 134 -0.39 -14.55 -2.91
N PRO A 135 -1.03 -15.52 -2.22
CA PRO A 135 -0.80 -16.93 -2.50
C PRO A 135 -1.19 -17.24 -3.94
N LEU A 136 -0.22 -17.63 -4.77
CA LEU A 136 -0.42 -18.21 -6.08
C LEU A 136 0.47 -19.45 -6.18
N ILE A 137 -0.14 -20.61 -5.99
CA ILE A 137 0.54 -21.89 -5.84
C ILE A 137 0.19 -22.75 -7.05
N PRO A 138 1.14 -23.02 -7.96
CA PRO A 138 0.90 -23.88 -9.12
C PRO A 138 0.29 -25.23 -8.71
N GLY A 139 -0.82 -25.59 -9.36
CA GLY A 139 -1.54 -26.84 -9.08
C GLY A 139 -2.48 -26.82 -7.87
N ASP A 140 -2.50 -25.75 -7.07
CA ASP A 140 -3.40 -25.62 -5.91
C ASP A 140 -4.35 -24.44 -6.10
N VAL A 141 -5.48 -24.70 -6.75
CA VAL A 141 -6.52 -23.70 -7.03
C VAL A 141 -7.11 -23.14 -5.74
N ALA A 142 -7.38 -24.00 -4.76
CA ALA A 142 -8.06 -23.62 -3.52
C ALA A 142 -7.27 -22.55 -2.76
N ARG A 143 -5.95 -22.74 -2.60
CA ARG A 143 -5.08 -21.73 -1.95
C ARG A 143 -4.80 -20.53 -2.84
N SER A 144 -4.73 -20.74 -4.16
CA SER A 144 -4.54 -19.65 -5.13
C SER A 144 -5.75 -18.71 -5.25
N SER A 145 -6.93 -19.14 -4.80
CA SER A 145 -8.17 -18.34 -4.78
C SER A 145 -8.43 -17.64 -3.45
N TYR A 146 -7.45 -17.54 -2.55
CA TYR A 146 -7.64 -16.76 -1.32
C TYR A 146 -7.70 -15.25 -1.60
N PRO A 147 -8.73 -14.54 -1.07
CA PRO A 147 -8.89 -13.09 -1.25
C PRO A 147 -7.97 -12.34 -0.28
N VAL A 148 -6.65 -12.48 -0.43
CA VAL A 148 -5.67 -11.92 0.49
C VAL A 148 -4.52 -11.26 -0.25
N ALA A 149 -4.17 -10.06 0.19
CA ALA A 149 -2.91 -9.39 -0.11
C ALA A 149 -2.08 -9.31 1.17
N ILE A 150 -0.82 -9.69 1.09
CA ILE A 150 0.12 -9.67 2.22
C ILE A 150 1.14 -8.57 1.95
N LEU A 151 1.33 -7.69 2.93
CA LEU A 151 2.34 -6.65 2.93
C LEU A 151 3.23 -6.88 4.15
N ARG A 152 4.47 -7.30 3.93
CA ARG A 152 5.47 -7.52 4.98
C ARG A 152 6.50 -6.41 4.93
N TYR A 153 6.57 -5.61 5.99
CA TYR A 153 7.57 -4.56 6.13
C TYR A 153 8.76 -5.06 6.93
N THR A 154 9.93 -5.07 6.30
CA THR A 154 11.21 -5.36 6.94
C THR A 154 11.96 -4.04 7.15
N VAL A 155 12.22 -3.67 8.41
CA VAL A 155 12.87 -2.41 8.76
C VAL A 155 14.30 -2.68 9.24
N HIS A 156 15.27 -2.06 8.58
CA HIS A 156 16.68 -2.16 8.93
C HIS A 156 17.17 -0.87 9.59
N ASN A 157 17.57 -0.95 10.86
CA ASN A 157 18.24 0.15 11.56
C ASN A 157 19.67 0.36 11.03
N LYS A 158 19.96 1.54 10.46
CA LYS A 158 21.30 1.88 9.93
C LYS A 158 22.27 2.37 11.01
N THR A 159 21.79 2.57 12.23
CA THR A 159 22.54 3.19 13.32
C THR A 159 22.99 2.14 14.34
N SER A 160 23.92 2.51 15.22
CA SER A 160 24.30 1.71 16.39
C SER A 160 23.41 1.93 17.62
N LYS A 161 22.41 2.82 17.52
CA LYS A 161 21.52 3.17 18.63
C LYS A 161 20.20 2.42 18.53
N ALA A 162 19.58 2.12 19.66
CA ALA A 162 18.21 1.59 19.68
C ALA A 162 17.23 2.62 19.11
N LEU A 163 16.28 2.16 18.29
CA LEU A 163 15.23 2.99 17.70
C LEU A 163 13.85 2.47 18.11
N ASP A 164 12.97 3.37 18.52
CA ASP A 164 11.54 3.09 18.60
C ASP A 164 10.94 3.28 17.21
N VAL A 165 10.33 2.21 16.68
CA VAL A 165 9.76 2.16 15.33
C VAL A 165 8.29 1.79 15.41
N SER A 166 7.46 2.51 14.67
CA SER A 166 6.06 2.14 14.49
C SER A 166 5.66 2.26 13.03
N ILE A 167 4.86 1.31 12.54
CA ILE A 167 4.24 1.37 11.22
C ILE A 167 2.73 1.54 11.44
N CYS A 168 2.14 2.48 10.72
CA CYS A 168 0.70 2.76 10.74
C CYS A 168 0.14 2.61 9.33
N GLY A 169 -0.96 1.85 9.20
CA GLY A 169 -1.71 1.70 7.96
C GLY A 169 -3.02 2.45 8.03
N THR A 170 -3.34 3.17 6.97
CA THR A 170 -4.58 3.93 6.83
C THR A 170 -5.32 3.42 5.61
N VAL A 171 -6.53 2.90 5.80
CA VAL A 171 -7.42 2.44 4.72
C VAL A 171 -8.84 2.89 5.07
N PRO A 172 -9.55 3.58 4.17
CA PRO A 172 -10.94 3.94 4.41
C PRO A 172 -11.83 2.69 4.37
N ASN A 173 -12.96 2.71 5.08
CA ASN A 173 -13.95 1.65 4.91
C ASN A 173 -14.76 1.92 3.63
N PHE A 174 -14.26 1.38 2.52
CA PHE A 174 -14.84 1.56 1.19
C PHE A 174 -15.89 0.49 0.83
N ILE A 175 -16.31 -0.34 1.78
CA ILE A 175 -17.25 -1.43 1.52
C ILE A 175 -18.56 -0.87 0.95
N GLY A 176 -18.98 -1.45 -0.18
CA GLY A 176 -20.14 -1.01 -0.95
C GLY A 176 -19.88 0.07 -1.99
N ASN A 177 -18.66 0.64 -2.06
CA ASN A 177 -18.31 1.63 -3.07
C ASN A 177 -18.05 0.98 -4.44
N ASP A 178 -19.12 0.75 -5.21
CA ASP A 178 -19.09 0.18 -6.57
C ASP A 178 -18.91 1.22 -7.68
N ARG A 179 -18.76 2.50 -7.30
CA ARG A 179 -18.67 3.71 -8.16
C ARG A 179 -19.84 4.00 -9.10
N ARG A 180 -20.81 3.11 -9.26
CA ARG A 180 -21.91 3.33 -10.22
C ARG A 180 -22.94 4.32 -9.69
N LYS A 181 -23.05 4.47 -8.37
CA LYS A 181 -24.09 5.26 -7.71
C LYS A 181 -23.57 6.28 -6.67
N PHE A 182 -22.26 6.49 -6.59
CA PHE A 182 -21.66 7.28 -5.51
C PHE A 182 -21.50 8.75 -5.88
N LYS A 183 -21.86 9.63 -4.93
CA LYS A 183 -21.59 11.07 -5.01
C LYS A 183 -20.18 11.38 -4.54
N GLU A 184 -19.61 12.47 -5.04
CA GLU A 184 -18.32 12.97 -4.59
C GLU A 184 -18.32 13.19 -3.06
N GLY A 185 -17.37 12.59 -2.36
CA GLY A 185 -17.26 12.62 -0.90
C GLY A 185 -17.77 11.38 -0.17
N GLU A 186 -18.47 10.45 -0.85
CA GLU A 186 -18.90 9.18 -0.26
C GLU A 186 -17.78 8.13 -0.33
N ILE A 187 -17.45 7.55 0.83
CA ILE A 187 -16.31 6.64 0.98
C ILE A 187 -16.73 5.17 0.80
N GLY A 188 -17.87 4.79 1.39
CA GLY A 188 -18.50 3.47 1.33
C GLY A 188 -20.01 3.64 1.16
N ALA A 189 -20.78 2.55 1.11
CA ALA A 189 -22.24 2.57 0.91
C ALA A 189 -23.00 3.30 2.03
N CYS A 190 -23.60 2.56 2.97
CA CYS A 190 -24.23 3.17 4.12
C CYS A 190 -24.03 2.32 5.38
N LYS A 191 -24.06 2.98 6.55
CA LYS A 191 -23.85 2.32 7.85
C LYS A 191 -22.56 1.47 7.89
N ASN A 192 -21.48 1.96 7.29
CA ASN A 192 -20.17 1.32 7.33
C ASN A 192 -19.64 1.29 8.76
N ARG A 193 -19.07 0.16 9.17
CA ARG A 193 -18.58 -0.07 10.54
C ARG A 193 -17.17 -0.63 10.53
N ASN A 194 -16.36 -0.12 11.44
CA ASN A 194 -15.02 -0.61 11.73
C ASN A 194 -15.03 -1.24 13.10
N ARG A 195 -14.66 -2.52 13.20
CA ARG A 195 -14.57 -3.24 14.49
C ARG A 195 -13.18 -3.81 14.68
N LYS A 196 -12.58 -3.57 15.84
CA LYS A 196 -11.34 -4.25 16.22
C LYS A 196 -11.63 -5.74 16.39
N LYS A 197 -10.79 -6.58 15.80
CA LYS A 197 -10.85 -8.03 15.96
C LYS A 197 -9.48 -8.52 16.42
N LYS A 198 -9.48 -9.37 17.45
CA LYS A 198 -8.28 -10.03 17.96
C LYS A 198 -8.57 -11.52 18.06
N THR A 199 -7.67 -12.32 17.53
CA THR A 199 -7.68 -13.79 17.60
C THR A 199 -6.35 -14.25 18.18
N LYS A 200 -6.14 -15.58 18.29
CA LYS A 200 -4.86 -16.15 18.71
C LYS A 200 -3.71 -15.79 17.76
N HIS A 201 -3.98 -15.64 16.46
CA HIS A 201 -2.96 -15.52 15.42
C HIS A 201 -2.89 -14.15 14.76
N VAL A 202 -4.01 -13.42 14.71
CA VAL A 202 -4.11 -12.12 14.04
C VAL A 202 -4.90 -11.10 14.86
N GLN A 203 -4.51 -9.84 14.73
CA GLN A 203 -5.24 -8.67 15.24
C GLN A 203 -5.39 -7.67 14.09
N GLY A 204 -6.56 -7.05 13.99
CA GLY A 204 -6.81 -6.08 12.92
C GLY A 204 -8.17 -5.39 13.06
N ILE A 205 -8.59 -4.78 11.96
CA ILE A 205 -9.87 -4.09 11.83
C ILE A 205 -10.71 -4.84 10.80
N THR A 206 -11.91 -5.24 11.20
CA THR A 206 -12.95 -5.71 10.29
C THR A 206 -13.73 -4.50 9.78
N MET A 207 -13.87 -4.40 8.46
CA MET A 207 -14.64 -3.37 7.77
C MET A 207 -15.84 -4.04 7.08
N ASP A 208 -17.06 -3.58 7.38
CA ASP A 208 -18.30 -4.02 6.72
C ASP A 208 -19.30 -2.85 6.58
N SER A 209 -20.41 -3.12 5.91
CA SER A 209 -21.57 -2.25 5.76
C SER A 209 -22.86 -3.06 6.03
N GLN A 210 -23.90 -2.40 6.56
CA GLN A 210 -25.24 -2.98 6.75
C GLN A 210 -26.28 -2.47 5.74
N GLY A 211 -25.84 -1.85 4.64
CA GLY A 211 -26.76 -1.40 3.61
C GLY A 211 -26.17 -1.49 2.22
N VAL A 212 -25.56 -2.64 1.97
CA VAL A 212 -25.19 -3.19 0.66
C VAL A 212 -26.00 -4.44 0.40
#